data_AF-Q1Z9T1-F1
#
_entry.id   AF-Q1Z9T1-F1
#
_cell.length_a   1.000
_cell.length_b   1.000
_cell.length_c   1.000
_cell.angle_alpha   90.00
_cell.angle_beta   90.00
_cell.angle_gamma   90.00
#
_symmetry.space_group_name_H-M   'P 1'
#
loop_
_entity.id
_entity.type
_entity.pdbx_description
1 polymer ?
#
loop_
_entity_poly.entity_id
_entity_poly.type
_entity_poly.pdbx_seq_one_letter_code
_entity_poly.pdbx_strand_id
1 'polypeptide(L)'
;MIKNTLIDRLYEEFGEPARTTKKVQAWHITNHFGFVVEIDKPDSGAFANVWLPYPFGSIEMPDIAHTVYPHDKGRHSNTYTTPGLQRGETVLKLKITTQNDIECLIDYLKP
;
A
#
# COMPACT_ATOMS: atom_id res chain seq x y z
N MET A 1 3.96 -17.35 -2.85
CA MET A 1 4.57 -16.41 -1.88
C MET A 1 3.59 -15.28 -1.66
N ILE A 2 3.36 -14.83 -0.42
CA ILE A 2 2.32 -13.85 -0.08
C ILE A 2 2.42 -12.59 -0.94
N LYS A 3 3.63 -12.07 -1.18
CA LYS A 3 3.82 -10.88 -2.02
C LYS A 3 3.29 -11.05 -3.44
N ASN A 4 3.58 -12.18 -4.09
CA ASN A 4 3.10 -12.43 -5.46
C ASN A 4 1.59 -12.61 -5.47
N THR A 5 1.04 -13.37 -4.50
CA THR A 5 -0.40 -13.56 -4.36
C THR A 5 -1.14 -12.24 -4.14
N LEU A 6 -0.60 -11.35 -3.32
CA LEU A 6 -1.14 -9.99 -3.16
C LEU A 6 -1.13 -9.23 -4.49
N ILE A 7 0.01 -9.21 -5.18
CA ILE A 7 0.17 -8.47 -6.44
C ILE A 7 -0.82 -9.00 -7.48
N ASP A 8 -0.91 -10.31 -7.67
CA ASP A 8 -1.85 -10.95 -8.60
C ASP A 8 -3.30 -10.57 -8.27
N ARG A 9 -3.68 -10.62 -6.98
CA ARG A 9 -5.02 -10.23 -6.53
C ARG A 9 -5.31 -8.74 -6.78
N LEU A 10 -4.33 -7.86 -6.60
CA LEU A 10 -4.46 -6.42 -6.90
C LEU A 10 -4.60 -6.17 -8.40
N TYR A 11 -3.89 -6.92 -9.24
CA TYR A 11 -4.04 -6.89 -10.69
C TYR A 11 -5.46 -7.29 -11.12
N GLU A 12 -6.00 -8.35 -10.53
CA GLU A 12 -7.37 -8.81 -10.81
C GLU A 12 -8.42 -7.76 -10.40
N GLU A 13 -8.25 -7.11 -9.25
CA GLU A 13 -9.24 -6.17 -8.71
C GLU A 13 -9.14 -4.77 -9.34
N PHE A 14 -7.94 -4.24 -9.52
CA PHE A 14 -7.70 -2.83 -9.88
C PHE A 14 -6.98 -2.65 -11.22
N GLY A 15 -6.63 -3.74 -11.90
CA GLY A 15 -5.88 -3.72 -13.16
C GLY A 15 -4.40 -3.37 -12.98
N GLU A 16 -3.77 -2.94 -14.08
CA GLU A 16 -2.35 -2.60 -14.10
C GLU A 16 -2.01 -1.41 -13.18
N PRO A 17 -0.87 -1.44 -12.47
CA PRO A 17 -0.42 -0.30 -11.68
C PRO A 17 -0.16 0.91 -12.58
N ALA A 18 -0.58 2.09 -12.12
CA ALA A 18 -0.31 3.36 -12.78
C ALA A 18 1.20 3.66 -12.90
N ARG A 19 2.01 3.09 -11.99
CA ARG A 19 3.47 3.20 -12.06
C ARG A 19 4.15 1.95 -11.52
N THR A 20 5.10 1.43 -12.27
CA THR A 20 6.03 0.38 -11.83
C THR A 20 7.46 0.89 -11.86
N THR A 21 8.22 0.60 -10.81
CA THR A 21 9.66 0.87 -10.71
C THR A 21 10.39 -0.40 -10.30
N LYS A 22 11.72 -0.35 -10.13
CA LYS A 22 12.47 -1.48 -9.56
C LYS A 22 12.12 -1.80 -8.11
N LYS A 23 11.54 -0.84 -7.37
CA LYS A 23 11.30 -0.95 -5.93
C LYS A 23 9.84 -1.08 -5.55
N VAL A 24 8.96 -0.44 -6.32
CA VAL A 24 7.54 -0.34 -5.99
C VAL A 24 6.65 -0.43 -7.21
N GLN A 25 5.42 -0.87 -6.97
CA GLN A 25 4.26 -0.68 -7.85
C GLN A 25 3.24 0.22 -7.16
N ALA A 26 2.62 1.14 -7.91
CA ALA A 26 1.66 2.10 -7.38
C ALA A 26 0.37 2.09 -8.20
N TRP A 27 -0.76 2.06 -7.50
CA TRP A 27 -2.10 2.12 -8.08
C TRP A 27 -2.76 3.46 -7.78
N HIS A 28 -3.43 4.01 -8.78
CA HIS A 28 -4.21 5.23 -8.68
C HIS A 28 -5.68 4.82 -8.75
N ILE A 29 -6.38 4.88 -7.62
CA ILE A 29 -7.79 4.46 -7.54
C ILE A 29 -8.71 5.63 -7.83
N THR A 30 -8.39 6.81 -7.27
CA THR A 30 -9.07 8.07 -7.57
C THR A 30 -8.06 9.21 -7.70
N ASN A 31 -8.54 10.41 -8.06
CA ASN A 31 -7.71 11.61 -8.11
C ASN A 31 -7.09 11.99 -6.75
N HIS A 32 -7.63 11.48 -5.64
CA HIS A 32 -7.17 11.82 -4.29
C HIS A 32 -6.70 10.59 -3.49
N PHE A 33 -6.79 9.38 -4.06
CA PHE A 33 -6.44 8.15 -3.36
C PHE A 33 -5.69 7.18 -4.26
N GLY A 34 -4.56 6.70 -3.76
CA GLY A 34 -3.74 5.67 -4.36
C GLY A 34 -2.91 4.97 -3.30
N PHE A 35 -2.34 3.82 -3.65
CA PHE A 35 -1.53 3.02 -2.74
C PHE A 35 -0.28 2.48 -3.43
N VAL A 36 0.70 2.06 -2.62
CA VAL A 36 1.99 1.59 -3.13
C VAL A 36 2.38 0.27 -2.48
N VAL A 37 2.79 -0.71 -3.28
CA VAL A 37 3.33 -1.99 -2.83
C VAL A 37 4.84 -2.01 -3.03
N GLU A 38 5.60 -2.37 -1.99
CA GLU A 38 7.04 -2.65 -2.15
C GLU A 38 7.25 -4.00 -2.83
N ILE A 39 7.99 -4.01 -3.93
CA ILE A 39 8.30 -5.22 -4.71
C ILE A 39 9.76 -5.66 -4.52
N ASP A 40 10.67 -4.75 -4.14
CA ASP A 40 12.07 -5.08 -3.86
C ASP A 40 12.30 -5.64 -2.46
N LYS A 41 11.36 -5.47 -1.52
CA LYS A 41 11.46 -6.01 -0.16
C LYS A 41 10.13 -6.54 0.37
N PRO A 42 10.15 -7.62 1.17
CA PRO A 42 11.29 -8.50 1.44
C PRO A 42 11.65 -9.36 0.21
N ASP A 43 12.93 -9.72 0.09
CA ASP A 43 13.42 -10.57 -1.00
C ASP A 43 12.79 -11.98 -0.95
N SER A 44 12.49 -12.47 0.27
CA SER A 44 11.90 -13.78 0.51
C SER A 44 10.44 -13.91 0.06
N GLY A 45 9.74 -12.79 -0.19
CA GLY A 45 8.31 -12.77 -0.50
C GLY A 45 7.39 -13.29 0.61
N ALA A 46 7.92 -13.51 1.83
CA ALA A 46 7.18 -14.04 2.98
C ALA A 46 6.10 -13.08 3.50
N PHE A 47 6.25 -11.79 3.21
CA PHE A 47 5.25 -10.76 3.46
C PHE A 47 5.34 -9.69 2.36
N ALA A 48 4.38 -8.77 2.33
CA ALA A 48 4.44 -7.58 1.50
C ALA A 48 4.21 -6.33 2.34
N ASN A 49 4.85 -5.23 1.95
CA ASN A 49 4.60 -3.93 2.54
C ASN A 49 3.71 -3.11 1.62
N VAL A 50 2.62 -2.59 2.17
CA VAL A 50 1.69 -1.72 1.45
C VAL A 50 1.63 -0.38 2.15
N TRP A 51 1.78 0.69 1.39
CA TRP A 51 1.68 2.06 1.86
C TRP A 51 0.35 2.65 1.44
N LEU A 52 -0.32 3.29 2.40
CA LEU A 52 -1.63 3.91 2.24
C LEU A 52 -1.62 5.33 2.80
N PRO A 53 -2.41 6.25 2.22
CA PRO A 53 -2.77 7.50 2.87
C PRO A 53 -3.28 7.22 4.28
N TYR A 54 -2.96 8.07 5.25
CA TYR A 54 -3.60 7.97 6.55
C TYR A 54 -5.10 8.25 6.39
N PRO A 55 -6.00 7.39 6.90
CA PRO A 55 -7.43 7.60 6.75
C PRO A 55 -7.88 8.91 7.38
N PHE A 56 -8.88 9.53 6.76
CA PHE A 56 -9.52 10.75 7.25
C PHE A 56 -10.91 10.44 7.79
N GLY A 57 -11.36 11.22 8.78
CA GLY A 57 -12.71 11.08 9.34
C GLY A 57 -12.88 9.81 10.19
N SER A 58 -13.99 9.09 9.96
CA SER A 58 -14.42 7.91 10.73
C SER A 58 -14.11 6.59 10.03
N ILE A 59 -13.18 6.58 9.07
CA ILE A 59 -12.76 5.33 8.40
C ILE A 59 -11.97 4.50 9.41
N GLU A 60 -12.46 3.30 9.71
CA GLU A 60 -11.76 2.36 10.57
C GLU A 60 -10.52 1.80 9.86
N MET A 61 -9.43 1.63 10.62
CA MET A 61 -8.21 1.01 10.10
C MET A 61 -8.48 -0.47 9.80
N PRO A 62 -7.88 -1.04 8.74
CA PRO A 62 -7.99 -2.46 8.50
C PRO A 62 -7.35 -3.24 9.66
N ASP A 63 -7.93 -4.38 10.03
CA ASP A 63 -7.40 -5.31 11.04
C ASP A 63 -6.19 -6.09 10.48
N ILE A 64 -5.14 -5.33 10.19
CA ILE A 64 -3.88 -5.77 9.60
C ILE A 64 -2.78 -5.10 10.41
N ALA A 65 -1.70 -5.85 10.69
CA ALA A 65 -0.53 -5.31 11.36
C ALA A 65 0.01 -4.07 10.61
N HIS A 66 0.05 -2.93 11.29
CA HIS A 66 0.40 -1.66 10.66
C HIS A 66 1.27 -0.77 11.54
N THR A 67 1.97 0.16 10.88
CA THR A 67 2.74 1.22 11.53
C THR A 67 2.35 2.56 10.93
N VAL A 68 2.12 3.54 11.79
CA VAL A 68 1.90 4.93 11.39
C VAL A 68 3.25 5.61 11.23
N TYR A 69 3.50 6.17 10.05
CA TYR A 69 4.68 6.97 9.76
C TYR A 69 4.29 8.44 9.81
N PRO A 70 4.77 9.21 10.80
CA PRO A 70 4.43 10.62 10.92
C PRO A 70 5.09 11.46 9.81
N HIS A 71 4.50 12.62 9.53
CA HIS A 71 4.91 13.53 8.45
C HIS A 71 6.40 13.93 8.47
N ASP A 72 7.04 13.93 9.64
CA ASP A 72 8.41 14.35 9.88
C ASP A 72 9.44 13.22 9.72
N LYS A 73 9.00 11.96 9.55
CA LYS A 73 9.91 10.80 9.50
C LYS A 73 9.89 10.05 8.16
N GLY A 74 11.08 9.95 7.56
CA GLY A 74 11.46 8.78 6.74
C GLY A 74 11.06 8.81 5.26
N ARG A 75 10.31 9.79 4.77
CA ARG A 75 10.04 9.97 3.32
C ARG A 75 10.78 11.19 2.76
N HIS A 76 12.11 11.11 2.72
CA HIS A 76 12.94 12.10 2.02
C HIS A 76 12.96 11.91 0.49
N SER A 77 12.49 10.76 0.01
CA SER A 77 12.44 10.42 -1.42
C SER A 77 10.99 10.35 -1.93
N ASN A 78 10.76 10.77 -3.17
CA ASN A 78 9.48 10.67 -3.88
C ASN A 78 9.16 9.23 -4.35
N THR A 79 9.85 8.22 -3.79
CA THR A 79 9.75 6.82 -4.21
C THR A 79 8.33 6.27 -4.12
N TYR A 80 7.56 6.74 -3.13
CA TYR A 80 6.22 6.26 -2.84
C TYR A 80 5.13 7.26 -3.25
N THR A 81 5.44 8.24 -4.11
CA THR A 81 4.49 9.30 -4.46
C THR A 81 3.34 8.73 -5.30
N THR A 82 2.10 8.94 -4.84
CA THR A 82 0.83 8.63 -5.52
C THR A 82 -0.27 9.52 -4.90
N PRO A 83 -1.48 9.69 -5.46
CA PRO A 83 -2.52 10.51 -4.84
C PRO A 83 -2.77 10.13 -3.36
N GLY A 84 -2.80 11.12 -2.47
CA GLY A 84 -2.92 10.91 -1.01
C GLY A 84 -1.65 10.38 -0.30
N LEU A 85 -0.57 10.14 -1.04
CA LEU A 85 0.72 9.68 -0.52
C LEU A 85 1.84 10.64 -0.96
N GLN A 86 1.79 11.88 -0.49
CA GLN A 86 2.79 12.91 -0.79
C GLN A 86 3.83 13.02 0.31
N ARG A 87 4.96 13.66 -0.02
CA ARG A 87 6.02 13.93 0.96
C ARG A 87 5.48 14.90 2.02
N GLY A 88 5.74 14.61 3.29
CA GLY A 88 5.27 15.43 4.41
C GLY A 88 3.84 15.12 4.86
N GLU A 89 3.24 14.04 4.38
CA GLU A 89 1.97 13.54 4.91
C GLU A 89 2.22 12.37 5.87
N THR A 90 1.36 12.25 6.87
CA THR A 90 1.27 11.03 7.68
C THR A 90 0.73 9.90 6.81
N VAL A 91 1.35 8.73 6.91
CA VAL A 91 0.97 7.57 6.09
C VAL A 91 0.90 6.32 6.93
N LEU A 92 0.20 5.32 6.41
CA LEU A 92 0.08 4.00 6.99
C LEU A 92 0.94 3.02 6.20
N LYS A 93 1.72 2.20 6.91
CA LYS A 93 2.42 1.06 6.33
C LYS A 93 1.82 -0.22 6.89
N LEU A 94 1.17 -1.00 6.04
CA LEU A 94 0.65 -2.33 6.35
C LEU A 94 1.70 -3.39 6.05
N LYS A 95 1.71 -4.46 6.86
CA LYS A 95 2.50 -5.66 6.62
C LYS A 95 1.57 -6.85 6.36
N ILE A 96 1.45 -7.23 5.09
CA ILE A 96 0.58 -8.32 4.62
C ILE A 96 1.34 -9.64 4.75
N THR A 97 0.83 -10.54 5.58
CA THR A 97 1.48 -11.81 5.94
C THR A 97 0.61 -13.04 5.67
N THR A 98 -0.70 -12.87 5.52
CA THR A 98 -1.65 -13.97 5.31
C THR A 98 -2.59 -13.69 4.14
N GLN A 99 -3.30 -14.73 3.66
CA GLN A 99 -4.37 -14.53 2.69
C GLN A 99 -5.51 -13.68 3.25
N ASN A 100 -5.82 -13.82 4.54
CA ASN A 100 -6.85 -13.00 5.19
C ASN A 100 -6.47 -11.52 5.15
N ASP A 101 -5.20 -11.18 5.40
CA ASP A 101 -4.71 -9.80 5.30
C ASP A 101 -4.91 -9.24 3.88
N ILE A 102 -4.76 -10.08 2.85
CA ILE A 102 -5.00 -9.68 1.46
C ILE A 102 -6.47 -9.33 1.26
N GLU A 103 -7.40 -10.20 1.66
CA GLU A 103 -8.83 -9.92 1.48
C GLU A 103 -9.29 -8.71 2.30
N CYS A 104 -8.83 -8.59 3.55
CA CYS A 104 -9.08 -7.40 4.38
C CYS A 104 -8.56 -6.11 3.72
N LEU A 105 -7.39 -6.16 3.08
CA LEU A 105 -6.85 -5.02 2.34
C LEU A 105 -7.70 -4.71 1.11
N ILE A 106 -8.08 -5.72 0.32
CA ILE A 106 -8.90 -5.51 -0.87
C ILE A 106 -10.23 -4.86 -0.51
N ASP A 107 -10.90 -5.35 0.54
CA ASP A 107 -12.17 -4.79 0.99
C ASP A 107 -12.01 -3.36 1.53
N TYR A 108 -10.91 -3.06 2.20
CA TYR A 108 -10.59 -1.70 2.64
C TYR A 108 -10.31 -0.73 1.47
N LEU A 109 -9.77 -1.23 0.36
CA LEU A 109 -9.40 -0.42 -0.81
C LEU A 109 -10.57 -0.16 -1.77
N LYS A 110 -11.66 -0.92 -1.65
CA LYS A 110 -12.86 -0.73 -2.44
C LYS A 110 -13.57 0.57 -2.00
N PRO A 111 -14.06 1.39 -2.93
CA PRO A 111 -14.82 2.59 -2.64
C PRO A 111 -16.19 2.31 -2.01
#